data_AF-A0A7W1T672-F1
#
_entry.id   AF-A0A7W1T672-F1
#
_cell.length_a   1.000
_cell.length_b   1.000
_cell.length_c   1.000
_cell.angle_alpha   90.00
_cell.angle_beta   90.00
_cell.angle_gamma   90.00
#
_symmetry.space_group_name_H-M   'P 1'
#
loop_
_entity.id
_entity.type
_entity.pdbx_description
1 polymer ?
#
loop_
_entity_poly.entity_id
_entity_poly.type
_entity_poly.pdbx_seq_one_letter_code
_entity_poly.pdbx_strand_id
1 'polypeptide(L)'
;MKDVAADIDRMVRLIEDFRQAESDAVQKMARKFNDATYGGEYDLLNENDVDDAMHDLATNKTEGVYRFHDEEILHDLLNKLLERQYHLQQFANEIGNAGHQMQQTDINLGHDLDRTIGSLVGIAAGNAVNFFK
;
A
#
# COMPACT_ATOMS: atom_id res chain seq x y z
N MET A 1 -7.54 -9.57 0.93
CA MET A 1 -6.87 -8.59 0.04
C MET A 1 -7.07 -7.14 0.48
N LYS A 2 -8.29 -6.73 0.87
CA LYS A 2 -8.51 -5.39 1.46
C LYS A 2 -7.62 -5.11 2.68
N ASP A 3 -7.40 -6.10 3.53
CA ASP A 3 -6.56 -5.92 4.73
C ASP A 3 -5.08 -5.69 4.41
N VAL A 4 -4.55 -6.38 3.39
CA VAL A 4 -3.13 -6.25 2.98
C VAL A 4 -2.85 -4.92 2.30
N ALA A 5 -3.77 -4.43 1.46
CA ALA A 5 -3.64 -3.09 0.87
C ALA A 5 -3.71 -1.99 1.95
N ALA A 6 -4.62 -2.15 2.93
CA ALA A 6 -4.71 -1.23 4.07
C ALA A 6 -3.48 -1.29 4.98
N ASP A 7 -2.84 -2.45 5.12
CA ASP A 7 -1.57 -2.59 5.84
C ASP A 7 -0.43 -1.86 5.13
N ILE A 8 -0.35 -1.94 3.80
CA ILE A 8 0.66 -1.20 3.04
C ILE A 8 0.44 0.32 3.18
N ASP A 9 -0.82 0.79 3.09
CA ASP A 9 -1.13 2.21 3.33
C ASP A 9 -0.72 2.66 4.73
N ARG A 10 -0.91 1.81 5.74
CA ARG A 10 -0.43 2.08 7.12
C ARG A 10 1.09 2.16 7.19
N MET A 11 1.81 1.25 6.52
CA MET A 11 3.27 1.24 6.51
C MET A 11 3.84 2.48 5.82
N VAL A 12 3.27 2.91 4.69
CA VAL A 12 3.66 4.14 3.99
C VAL A 12 3.50 5.35 4.91
N ARG A 13 2.34 5.49 5.57
CA ARG A 13 2.11 6.57 6.54
C ARG A 13 3.09 6.53 7.70
N LEU A 14 3.38 5.35 8.24
CA LEU A 14 4.31 5.21 9.35
C LEU A 14 5.74 5.61 8.95
N ILE A 15 6.14 5.34 7.71
CA ILE A 15 7.42 5.80 7.15
C ILE A 15 7.43 7.32 7.01
N GLU A 16 6.37 7.93 6.47
CA GLU A 16 6.25 9.39 6.36
C GLU A 16 6.26 10.06 7.74
N ASP A 17 5.50 9.54 8.70
CA ASP A 17 5.45 10.01 10.08
C ASP A 17 6.84 9.89 10.74
N PHE A 18 7.55 8.79 10.50
CA PHE A 18 8.92 8.61 10.98
C PHE A 18 9.87 9.69 10.41
N ARG A 19 9.81 9.95 9.10
CA ARG A 19 10.64 11.00 8.46
C ARG A 19 10.37 12.38 9.04
N GLN A 20 9.11 12.69 9.30
CA GLN A 20 8.71 13.98 9.86
C GLN A 20 9.15 14.09 11.33
N ALA A 21 8.86 13.05 12.13
CA ALA A 21 9.23 13.02 13.54
C ALA A 21 10.74 13.11 13.75
N GLU A 22 11.53 12.44 12.90
CA GLU A 22 12.98 12.56 12.92
C GLU A 22 13.41 14.00 12.58
N SER A 23 12.90 14.58 11.48
CA SER A 23 13.21 15.97 11.10
C SER A 23 12.97 16.95 12.24
N ASP A 24 11.81 16.83 12.88
CA ASP A 24 11.40 17.70 13.99
C ASP A 24 12.28 17.49 15.23
N ALA A 25 12.61 16.24 15.55
CA ALA A 25 13.47 15.89 16.68
C ALA A 25 14.90 16.42 16.47
N VAL A 26 15.44 16.24 15.27
CA VAL A 26 16.78 16.69 14.87
C VAL A 26 16.88 18.20 14.91
N GLN A 27 15.90 18.90 14.34
CA GLN A 27 15.90 20.36 14.34
C GLN A 27 15.77 20.91 15.76
N LYS A 28 14.94 20.30 16.60
CA LYS A 28 14.81 20.67 18.01
C LYS A 28 16.10 20.41 18.78
N MET A 29 16.78 19.31 18.51
CA MET A 29 18.06 18.97 19.12
C MET A 29 19.14 19.99 18.74
N ALA A 30 19.30 20.29 17.45
CA ALA A 30 20.26 21.28 16.96
C ALA A 30 20.03 22.67 17.58
N ARG A 31 18.77 23.13 17.61
CA ARG A 31 18.42 24.41 18.28
C ARG A 31 18.78 24.42 19.75
N LYS A 32 18.48 23.34 20.48
CA LYS A 32 18.80 23.23 21.91
C LYS A 32 20.32 23.33 22.15
N PHE A 33 21.13 22.71 21.31
CA PHE A 33 22.58 22.81 21.43
C PHE A 33 23.09 24.20 21.06
N ASN A 34 22.61 24.81 19.98
CA ASN A 34 22.97 26.19 19.64
C ASN A 34 22.62 27.18 20.77
N ASP A 35 21.43 27.07 21.35
CA ASP A 35 21.02 27.90 22.49
C ASP A 35 21.95 27.71 23.70
N ALA A 36 22.47 26.49 23.91
CA ALA A 36 23.41 26.19 24.98
C ALA A 36 24.85 26.68 24.70
N THR A 37 25.20 26.95 23.44
CA THR A 37 26.50 27.54 23.04
C THR A 37 26.53 29.07 23.19
N TYR A 38 25.40 29.77 23.06
CA TYR A 38 25.32 31.23 23.25
C TYR A 38 25.31 31.62 24.74
N GLY A 39 26.47 31.53 25.39
CA GLY A 39 26.66 31.95 26.78
C GLY A 39 26.00 31.00 27.81
N GLY A 40 25.76 29.75 27.40
CA GLY A 40 25.23 28.68 28.24
C GLY A 40 26.32 27.73 28.76
N GLU A 41 25.91 26.49 29.05
CA GLU A 41 26.79 25.44 29.60
C GLU A 41 27.99 25.08 28.69
N TYR A 42 27.87 25.38 27.38
CA TYR A 42 28.91 25.11 26.38
C TYR A 42 29.44 26.39 25.73
N ASP A 43 29.74 27.43 26.52
CA ASP A 43 30.19 28.74 26.01
C ASP A 43 31.51 28.72 25.21
N LEU A 44 32.29 27.65 25.36
CA LEU A 44 33.52 27.39 24.60
C LEU A 44 33.23 26.86 23.19
N LEU A 45 32.02 26.37 22.96
CA LEU A 45 31.56 25.89 21.67
C LEU A 45 30.77 27.00 20.98
N ASN A 46 30.71 26.94 19.66
CA ASN A 46 29.91 27.82 18.82
C ASN A 46 28.97 26.99 17.92
N GLU A 47 28.11 27.67 17.17
CA GLU A 47 27.13 27.01 16.29
C GLU A 47 27.79 26.13 15.22
N ASN A 48 29.02 26.43 14.79
CA ASN A 48 29.74 25.58 13.82
C ASN A 48 30.19 24.28 14.47
N ASP A 49 30.59 24.28 15.75
CA ASP A 49 30.96 23.04 16.44
C ASP A 49 29.75 22.10 16.58
N VAL A 50 28.55 22.68 16.75
CA VAL A 50 27.28 21.92 16.73
C VAL A 50 26.97 21.42 15.32
N ASP A 51 27.13 22.25 14.28
CA ASP A 51 26.88 21.84 12.89
C ASP A 51 27.84 20.72 12.45
N ASP A 52 29.12 20.81 12.82
CA ASP A 52 30.15 19.81 12.54
C ASP A 52 29.83 18.47 13.25
N ALA A 53 29.45 18.51 14.53
CA ALA A 53 29.05 17.31 15.26
C ALA A 53 27.78 16.67 14.66
N MET A 54 26.82 17.50 14.22
CA MET A 54 25.63 17.01 13.53
C MET A 54 25.97 16.40 12.18
N HIS A 55 26.92 16.99 11.44
CA HIS A 55 27.40 16.46 10.17
C HIS A 55 28.08 15.11 10.34
N ASP A 56 28.93 14.95 11.36
CA ASP A 56 29.66 13.70 11.63
C ASP A 56 28.73 12.55 12.03
N LEU A 57 27.62 12.86 12.70
CA LEU A 57 26.66 11.85 13.15
C LEU A 57 25.57 11.54 12.13
N ALA A 58 25.26 12.47 11.23
CA ALA A 58 24.22 12.29 10.23
C ALA A 58 24.68 11.34 9.12
N THR A 59 23.74 10.56 8.60
CA THR A 59 23.99 9.74 7.41
C THR A 59 24.02 10.62 6.16
N ASN A 60 23.15 11.64 6.10
CA ASN A 60 23.14 12.64 5.04
C ASN A 60 22.53 13.97 5.51
N LYS A 61 22.63 15.00 4.65
CA LYS A 61 21.94 16.27 4.81
C LYS A 61 21.10 16.52 3.56
N THR A 62 19.78 16.54 3.72
CA THR A 62 18.84 16.75 2.61
C THR A 62 17.97 17.97 2.92
N GLU A 63 17.92 18.92 1.98
CA GLU A 63 17.14 20.16 2.12
C GLU A 63 17.49 20.99 3.39
N GLY A 64 18.75 20.90 3.84
CA GLY A 64 19.23 21.59 5.03
C GLY A 64 18.87 20.91 6.36
N VAL A 65 18.24 19.75 6.34
CA VAL A 65 17.95 18.93 7.52
C VAL A 65 18.89 17.72 7.57
N TYR A 66 19.53 17.52 8.72
CA TYR A 66 20.32 16.31 8.97
C TYR A 66 19.39 15.09 9.10
N ARG A 67 19.70 14.02 8.36
CA ARG A 67 19.01 12.73 8.48
C ARG A 67 19.94 11.72 9.13
N PHE A 68 19.42 10.99 10.10
CA PHE A 68 20.15 9.92 10.78
C PHE A 68 19.81 8.56 10.19
N HIS A 69 18.75 8.48 9.38
CA HIS A 69 18.47 7.34 8.53
C HIS A 69 19.11 7.46 7.14
N ASP A 70 19.26 6.31 6.49
CA ASP A 70 19.63 6.20 5.09
C ASP A 70 18.39 6.49 4.22
N GLU A 71 18.41 7.65 3.55
CA GLU A 71 17.32 8.11 2.67
C GLU A 71 17.18 7.22 1.43
N GLU A 72 18.27 6.63 0.92
CA GLU A 72 18.21 5.73 -0.25
C GLU A 72 17.48 4.44 0.10
N ILE A 73 17.83 3.83 1.24
CA ILE A 73 17.15 2.64 1.76
C ILE A 73 15.68 2.93 2.04
N LEU A 74 15.38 4.08 2.64
CA LEU A 74 14.01 4.46 2.96
C LEU A 74 13.16 4.70 1.70
N HIS A 75 13.76 5.34 0.69
CA HIS A 75 13.12 5.57 -0.59
C HIS A 75 12.88 4.25 -1.35
N ASP A 76 13.85 3.34 -1.37
CA ASP A 76 13.71 2.01 -1.95
C ASP A 76 12.60 1.20 -1.26
N LEU A 77 12.53 1.24 0.08
CA LEU A 77 11.45 0.61 0.84
C LEU A 77 10.07 1.16 0.45
N LEU A 78 9.94 2.49 0.35
CA LEU A 78 8.68 3.15 -0.02
C LEU A 78 8.25 2.75 -1.44
N ASN A 79 9.19 2.75 -2.39
CA ASN A 79 8.92 2.33 -3.77
C ASN A 79 8.46 0.86 -3.85
N LYS A 80 9.14 -0.05 -3.14
CA LYS A 80 8.75 -1.47 -3.08
C LYS A 80 7.37 -1.68 -2.47
N LEU A 81 7.01 -0.91 -1.44
CA LEU A 81 5.69 -0.96 -0.84
C LEU A 81 4.61 -0.52 -1.82
N LEU A 82 4.81 0.59 -2.53
CA LEU A 82 3.87 1.10 -3.54
C LEU A 82 3.72 0.13 -4.72
N GLU A 83 4.82 -0.43 -5.22
CA GLU A 83 4.80 -1.44 -6.27
C GLU A 83 4.01 -2.68 -5.83
N ARG A 84 4.22 -3.13 -4.60
CA ARG A 84 3.49 -4.28 -4.05
C ARG A 84 1.99 -3.99 -3.91
N GLN A 85 1.62 -2.78 -3.49
CA GLN A 85 0.22 -2.36 -3.42
C GLN A 85 -0.44 -2.40 -4.80
N TYR A 86 0.23 -1.87 -5.81
CA TYR A 86 -0.25 -1.88 -7.19
C TYR A 86 -0.51 -3.32 -7.69
N HIS A 87 0.44 -4.24 -7.50
CA HIS A 87 0.27 -5.62 -7.91
C HIS A 87 -0.87 -6.34 -7.18
N LEU A 88 -1.07 -6.06 -5.89
CA LEU A 88 -2.19 -6.64 -5.14
C LEU A 88 -3.55 -6.15 -5.63
N GLN A 89 -3.64 -4.87 -6.03
CA GLN A 89 -4.85 -4.33 -6.63
C GLN A 89 -5.14 -4.96 -8.00
N GLN A 90 -4.12 -5.13 -8.85
CA GLN A 90 -4.27 -5.82 -10.13
C GLN A 90 -4.76 -7.26 -9.95
N PHE A 91 -4.11 -8.01 -9.06
CA PHE A 91 -4.53 -9.37 -8.76
C PHE A 91 -5.97 -9.46 -8.22
N ALA A 92 -6.39 -8.51 -7.39
CA ALA A 92 -7.77 -8.44 -6.92
C ALA A 92 -8.77 -8.20 -8.06
N ASN A 93 -8.43 -7.33 -9.01
CA ASN A 93 -9.26 -7.07 -10.19
C ASN A 93 -9.34 -8.29 -11.10
N GLU A 94 -8.24 -9.01 -11.32
CA GLU A 94 -8.22 -10.25 -12.09
C GLU A 94 -9.11 -11.32 -11.48
N ILE A 95 -9.05 -11.52 -10.16
CA ILE A 95 -9.95 -12.44 -9.44
C ILE A 95 -11.41 -12.00 -9.59
N GLY A 96 -11.70 -10.69 -9.45
CA GLY A 96 -13.05 -10.16 -9.63
C GLY A 96 -13.59 -10.43 -11.03
N ASN A 97 -12.78 -10.18 -12.06
CA ASN A 97 -13.13 -10.44 -13.45
C ASN A 97 -13.36 -11.93 -13.72
N ALA A 98 -12.48 -12.80 -13.22
CA ALA A 98 -12.64 -14.25 -13.33
C ALA A 98 -13.93 -14.73 -12.65
N GLY A 99 -14.23 -14.22 -11.45
CA GLY A 99 -15.46 -14.52 -10.73
C GLY A 99 -16.73 -14.10 -11.50
N HIS A 100 -16.73 -12.91 -12.10
CA HIS A 100 -17.82 -12.46 -12.97
C HIS A 100 -17.98 -13.33 -14.22
N GLN A 101 -16.87 -13.72 -14.85
CA GLN A 101 -16.91 -14.62 -16.00
C GLN A 101 -17.51 -15.97 -15.61
N MET A 102 -17.07 -16.58 -14.51
CA MET A 102 -17.62 -17.84 -14.01
C MET A 102 -19.11 -17.74 -13.70
N GLN A 103 -19.54 -16.66 -13.03
CA GLN A 103 -20.96 -16.43 -12.74
C GLN A 103 -21.79 -16.32 -14.03
N GLN A 104 -21.29 -15.59 -15.03
CA GLN A 104 -21.98 -15.46 -16.31
C GLN A 104 -22.04 -16.79 -17.07
N THR A 105 -20.96 -17.58 -17.04
CA THR A 105 -20.93 -18.92 -17.60
C THR A 105 -21.96 -19.83 -16.92
N ASP A 106 -22.05 -19.81 -15.60
CA ASP A 106 -23.02 -20.61 -14.84
C ASP A 106 -24.47 -20.21 -15.15
N ILE A 107 -24.76 -18.91 -15.25
CA ILE A 107 -26.10 -18.41 -15.64
C ILE A 107 -26.47 -18.90 -17.05
N ASN A 108 -25.53 -18.81 -17.99
CA ASN A 108 -25.75 -19.24 -19.37
C ASN A 108 -25.99 -20.75 -19.44
N LEU A 109 -25.18 -21.54 -18.73
CA LEU A 109 -25.35 -22.99 -18.62
C LEU A 109 -26.71 -23.36 -17.99
N GLY A 110 -27.14 -22.66 -16.94
CA GLY A 110 -28.45 -22.86 -16.32
C GLY A 110 -29.60 -22.61 -17.29
N HIS A 111 -29.55 -21.51 -18.05
CA HIS A 111 -30.56 -21.22 -19.08
C HIS A 111 -30.58 -22.26 -20.21
N ASP A 112 -29.42 -22.75 -20.63
CA ASP A 112 -29.33 -23.79 -21.67
C ASP A 112 -29.85 -25.14 -21.15
N LEU A 113 -29.59 -25.46 -19.89
CA LEU A 113 -30.13 -26.65 -19.23
C LEU A 113 -31.66 -26.61 -19.15
N ASP A 114 -32.22 -25.48 -18.70
CA ASP A 114 -33.67 -25.27 -18.59
C ASP A 114 -34.36 -25.37 -19.96
N ARG A 115 -33.78 -24.78 -21.01
CA ARG A 115 -34.29 -24.91 -22.38
C ARG A 115 -34.28 -26.36 -22.86
N THR A 116 -33.20 -27.09 -22.57
CA THR A 116 -33.05 -28.49 -22.98
C THR A 116 -34.07 -29.38 -22.27
N ILE A 117 -34.19 -29.27 -20.94
CA ILE A 117 -35.17 -30.03 -20.14
C ILE A 117 -36.60 -29.67 -20.57
N GLY A 118 -36.91 -28.38 -20.73
CA GLY A 118 -38.22 -27.92 -21.18
C GLY A 118 -38.62 -28.49 -22.55
N SER A 119 -37.68 -28.55 -23.49
CA SER A 119 -37.93 -29.13 -24.82
C SER A 119 -38.20 -30.64 -24.74
N LEU A 120 -37.43 -31.39 -23.95
CA LEU A 120 -37.59 -32.83 -23.76
C LEU A 120 -38.94 -33.17 -23.12
N VAL A 121 -39.33 -32.43 -22.07
CA VAL A 121 -40.63 -32.60 -21.40
C VAL A 121 -41.77 -32.28 -22.36
N GLY A 122 -41.65 -31.20 -23.15
CA GLY A 122 -42.64 -30.84 -24.16
C GLY A 122 -42.82 -31.91 -25.24
N ILE A 123 -41.72 -32.50 -25.73
CA ILE A 123 -41.73 -33.60 -26.70
C ILE A 123 -42.38 -34.86 -26.10
N ALA A 124 -42.01 -35.23 -24.87
CA ALA A 124 -42.58 -36.39 -24.19
C ALA A 124 -44.09 -36.23 -23.94
N ALA A 125 -44.54 -35.04 -23.51
CA ALA A 125 -45.95 -34.73 -23.33
C ALA A 125 -46.73 -34.73 -24.66
N GLY A 126 -46.16 -34.15 -25.73
CA GLY A 126 -46.77 -34.15 -27.05
C GLY A 126 -46.91 -35.55 -27.65
N ASN A 127 -45.90 -36.41 -27.46
CA ASN A 127 -45.94 -37.80 -27.90
C ASN A 127 -46.96 -38.62 -27.10
N ALA A 128 -47.09 -38.40 -25.78
CA ALA A 128 -48.10 -39.07 -24.97
C ALA A 128 -49.53 -38.74 -25.44
N VAL A 129 -49.82 -37.48 -25.80
CA VAL A 129 -51.14 -37.08 -26.31
C VAL A 129 -51.47 -37.72 -27.66
N ASN A 130 -50.47 -37.94 -28.52
CA ASN A 130 -50.66 -38.60 -29.81
C ASN A 130 -50.82 -40.13 -29.71
N PHE A 131 -50.37 -40.75 -28.60
CA PHE A 131 -50.53 -42.20 -28.37
C PHE A 131 -51.92 -42.60 -27.85
N PHE A 132 -52.71 -41.66 -27.33
CA PHE A 132 -54.08 -41.90 -26.82
C PHE A 132 -55.19 -41.45 -27.79
N LYS A 133 -54.87 -41.23 -29.07
CA LYS A 133 -55.84 -40.93 -30.14
C LYS A 133 -56.01 -42.09 -31.10
#